data_AF-A0AA40DRB8-F1
#
_entry.id   AF-A0AA40DRB8-F1
#
_cell.length_a   1.000
_cell.length_b   1.000
_cell.length_c   1.000
_cell.angle_alpha   90.00
_cell.angle_beta   90.00
_cell.angle_gamma   90.00
#
_symmetry.space_group_name_H-M   'P 1'
#
loop_
_entity.id
_entity.type
_entity.pdbx_description
1 polymer ?
#
loop_
_entity_poly.entity_id
_entity_poly.type
_entity_poly.pdbx_seq_one_letter_code
_entity_poly.pdbx_strand_id
1 'polypeptide(L)' 'YATRGDSGSVVWDKEGRLVGLFFTRQTPQGCSANALVYITPIHDVLEDMIKFCKGAIKEIRLAPPPGS' A
#
# COMPACT_ATOMS: atom_id res chain seq x y z
N TYR A 1 4.13 11.47 -4.70
CA TYR A 1 3.79 11.58 -6.13
C TYR A 1 3.05 10.32 -6.55
N ALA A 2 1.83 10.43 -7.05
CA ALA A 2 1.04 9.30 -7.55
C ALA A 2 0.24 9.75 -8.77
N THR A 3 0.01 8.83 -9.69
CA THR A 3 -0.69 9.03 -10.96
C THR A 3 -1.93 8.14 -11.04
N ARG A 4 -2.76 8.38 -12.06
CA ARG A 4 -3.93 7.54 -12.30
C ARG A 4 -3.44 6.16 -12.73
N GLY A 5 -3.72 5.16 -11.90
CA GLY A 5 -3.23 3.79 -12.10
C GLY A 5 -2.49 3.25 -10.87
N ASP A 6 -1.95 4.12 -10.02
CA ASP A 6 -1.20 3.73 -8.81
C ASP A 6 -2.10 3.29 -7.64
N SER A 7 -3.38 3.08 -7.89
CA SER A 7 -4.32 2.55 -6.90
C SER A 7 -3.92 1.14 -6.50
N GLY A 8 -3.73 0.90 -5.20
CA GLY A 8 -3.25 -0.39 -4.70
C GLY A 8 -1.74 -0.58 -4.79
N SER A 9 -0.99 0.42 -5.27
CA SER A 9 0.47 0.39 -5.23
C SER A 9 0.99 0.33 -3.79
N VAL A 10 2.09 -0.39 -3.62
CA VAL A 10 2.77 -0.60 -2.34
C VAL A 10 3.58 0.65 -1.98
N VAL A 11 3.48 1.09 -0.72
CA VAL A 11 4.26 2.23 -0.21
C VAL A 11 5.34 1.73 0.74
N TRP A 12 6.57 2.18 0.50
CA TRP A 12 7.75 1.85 1.29
C TRP A 12 8.26 3.09 2.02
N ASP A 13 8.84 2.91 3.21
CA ASP A 13 9.61 3.97 3.86
C ASP A 13 11.07 3.99 3.36
N LYS A 14 11.85 4.94 3.90
CA LYS A 14 13.25 5.12 3.54
C LYS A 14 14.16 3.97 3.97
N GLU A 15 13.71 3.14 4.92
CA GLU A 15 14.39 1.94 5.38
C GLU A 15 13.96 0.68 4.59
N GLY A 16 13.10 0.82 3.58
CA GLY A 16 12.60 -0.30 2.79
C GLY A 16 11.54 -1.14 3.48
N ARG A 17 10.90 -0.62 4.53
CA ARG A 17 9.78 -1.29 5.22
C ARG A 17 8.47 -0.94 4.53
N LEU A 18 7.60 -1.94 4.40
CA LEU A 18 6.25 -1.74 3.88
C LEU A 18 5.42 -0.95 4.89
N VAL A 19 4.89 0.21 4.49
CA VAL A 19 4.05 1.06 5.34
C VAL A 19 2.56 0.99 5.00
N GLY A 20 2.20 0.69 3.75
CA GLY A 20 0.79 0.60 3.37
C GLY A 20 0.53 0.46 1.88
N LEU A 21 -0.74 0.62 1.51
CA LEU A 21 -1.20 0.64 0.13
C LEU A 21 -1.77 2.01 -0.23
N PHE A 22 -1.52 2.45 -1.46
CA PHE A 22 -2.12 3.65 -2.02
C PHE A 22 -3.65 3.51 -2.06
N PHE A 23 -4.35 4.45 -1.43
CA PHE A 23 -5.79 4.45 -1.37
C PHE A 23 -6.40 4.72 -2.75
N THR A 24 -7.39 3.90 -3.13
CA THR A 24 -8.07 4.05 -4.42
C THR A 24 -8.97 5.29 -4.45
N ARG A 25 -9.20 5.89 -5.63
CA ARG A 25 -10.09 7.04 -5.86
C ARG A 25 -9.62 8.40 -5.31
N GLN A 26 -8.35 8.55 -4.96
CA GLN A 26 -7.79 9.89 -4.85
C GLN A 26 -7.74 10.52 -6.23
N THR A 27 -8.14 11.78 -6.35
CA THR A 27 -7.74 12.59 -7.50
C THR A 27 -6.25 12.81 -7.37
N PRO A 28 -5.40 12.12 -8.16
CA PRO A 28 -3.97 12.26 -8.02
C PRO A 28 -3.64 13.71 -8.37
N GLN A 29 -2.97 14.45 -7.48
CA GLN A 29 -2.60 15.84 -7.72
C GLN A 29 -1.47 15.99 -8.76
N GLY A 30 -1.31 14.97 -9.62
CA GLY A 30 -0.15 14.78 -10.48
C GLY A 30 1.15 14.62 -9.68
N CYS A 31 2.27 14.63 -10.37
CA CYS A 31 3.58 14.69 -9.76
C CYS A 31 3.93 16.11 -9.25
N SER A 32 3.01 16.76 -8.53
CA SER A 32 3.21 18.09 -7.93
C SER A 32 4.01 18.00 -6.63
N ALA A 33 4.91 18.95 -6.38
CA ALA A 33 5.78 18.98 -5.21
C ALA A 33 5.01 18.98 -3.87
N ASN A 34 3.76 19.47 -3.88
CA ASN A 34 2.90 19.54 -2.69
C ASN A 34 1.79 18.47 -2.70
N ALA A 35 1.91 17.45 -3.55
CA ALA A 35 0.89 16.41 -3.66
C ALA A 35 0.82 15.58 -2.37
N LEU A 36 -0.33 15.64 -1.70
CA LEU A 36 -0.66 14.75 -0.59
C LEU A 36 -1.36 13.49 -1.12
N VAL A 37 -1.00 12.36 -0.54
CA VAL A 37 -1.58 11.05 -0.84
C VAL A 37 -1.96 10.38 0.47
N TYR A 38 -3.16 9.81 0.52
CA TYR A 38 -3.58 8.95 1.62
C TYR A 38 -3.18 7.51 1.37
N ILE A 39 -2.84 6.83 2.45
CA ILE A 39 -2.33 5.47 2.45
C ILE A 39 -3.20 4.70 3.44
N THR A 40 -3.64 3.51 3.06
CA THR A 40 -4.18 2.55 4.03
C THR A 40 -3.01 1.87 4.73
N PRO A 41 -2.89 1.96 6.06
CA PRO A 41 -1.81 1.29 6.80
C PRO A 41 -1.76 -0.21 6.48
N ILE A 42 -0.56 -0.75 6.30
CA ILE A 42 -0.44 -2.16 5.88
C ILE A 42 -1.04 -3.14 6.89
N HIS A 43 -0.94 -2.85 8.19
CA HIS A 43 -1.47 -3.70 9.25
C HIS A 43 -2.99 -3.88 9.09
N ASP A 44 -3.72 -2.79 8.85
CA ASP A 44 -5.17 -2.82 8.63
C ASP A 44 -5.54 -3.65 7.40
N VAL A 45 -4.78 -3.50 6.30
CA VAL A 45 -4.97 -4.29 5.08
C VAL A 45 -4.80 -5.78 5.34
N LEU A 46 -3.72 -6.17 6.02
CA LEU A 46 -3.41 -7.57 6.30
C LEU A 46 -4.46 -8.20 7.22
N GLU A 47 -4.88 -7.48 8.26
CA GLU A 47 -5.96 -7.91 9.14
C GLU A 47 -7.27 -8.12 8.38
N ASP A 48 -7.64 -7.16 7.54
CA ASP A 48 -8.88 -7.24 6.76
C ASP A 48 -8.83 -8.37 5.73
N MET A 49 -7.68 -8.62 5.10
CA MET A 49 -7.49 -9.78 4.21
C MET A 49 -7.68 -11.11 4.96
N ILE A 50 -7.08 -11.26 6.15
CA ILE A 50 -7.23 -12.48 6.96
C ILE A 50 -8.70 -12.68 7.37
N LYS A 51 -9.35 -11.60 7.83
CA LYS A 51 -10.78 -11.60 8.19
C LYS A 51 -11.65 -11.97 6.98
N PHE A 52 -11.40 -11.36 5.82
CA PHE A 52 -12.12 -11.60 4.57
C PHE A 52 -11.99 -13.06 4.11
N CYS A 53 -10.79 -13.63 4.22
CA CYS A 53 -10.53 -15.02 3.88
C CYS A 53 -11.07 -16.04 4.90
N LYS A 54 -11.75 -15.60 5.97
CA LYS A 54 -12.37 -16.46 7.00
C LYS A 54 -11.41 -17.51 7.56
N GLY A 55 -10.14 -17.15 7.72
CA GLY A 55 -9.10 -18.06 8.22
C GLY A 55 -8.56 -19.09 7.22
N ALA A 56 -8.97 -19.03 5.94
CA ALA A 56 -8.37 -19.85 4.87
C ALA A 56 -6.90 -19.48 4.62
N ILE A 57 -6.54 -18.21 4.84
CA ILE A 57 -5.17 -17.72 4.83
C ILE A 57 -4.73 -17.53 6.28
N LYS A 58 -3.70 -18.27 6.69
CA LYS A 58 -3.14 -18.22 8.05
C LYS A 58 -1.93 -17.29 8.17
N GLU A 59 -1.29 -17.00 7.04
CA GLU A 59 -0.06 -16.23 6.98
C GLU A 59 -0.01 -15.47 5.64
N ILE A 60 0.40 -14.20 5.68
CA ILE A 60 0.68 -13.40 4.49
C ILE A 60 2.16 -13.04 4.55
N ARG A 61 2.91 -13.37 3.49
CA ARG A 61 4.33 -13.05 3.36
C ARG A 61 4.52 -11.96 2.31
N LEU A 62 5.38 -11.00 2.63
CA LEU A 62 5.71 -9.89 1.75
C LEU A 62 7.11 -10.13 1.20
N ALA A 63 7.23 -10.13 -0.12
CA ALA A 63 8.54 -10.16 -0.75
C ALA A 63 9.19 -8.77 -0.62
N PRO A 64 10.49 -8.68 -0.33
CA PRO A 64 11.20 -7.41 -0.39
C PRO A 64 11.17 -6.86 -1.82
N PRO A 65 11.31 -5.54 -1.99
CA PRO A 65 11.36 -4.93 -3.31
C PRO A 65 12.57 -5.49 -4.09
N PRO A 66 12.45 -5.66 -5.42
CA PRO A 66 13.55 -6.15 -6.23
C PRO A 66 14.75 -5.18 -6.13
N GLY A 67 15.90 -5.70 -5.68
CA GLY A 67 17.15 -4.93 -5.56
C GLY A 67 17.51 -4.42 -4.16
N SER A 68 16.85 -4.91 -3.10
CA SER A 68 17.24 -4.70 -1.70
C SER A 68 18.54 -5.42 -1.32
#